data_AF-A0A4D6WUG6-F1
#
_entry.id   AF-A0A4D6WUG6-F1
#
_cell.length_a   1.000
_cell.length_b   1.000
_cell.length_c   1.000
_cell.angle_alpha   90.00
_cell.angle_beta   90.00
_cell.angle_gamma   90.00
#
_symmetry.space_group_name_H-M   'P 1'
#
loop_
_entity.id
_entity.type
_entity.pdbx_description
1 polymer ?
#
loop_
_entity_poly.entity_id
_entity_poly.type
_entity_poly.pdbx_seq_one_letter_code
_entity_poly.pdbx_strand_id
1 'polypeptide(L)' 'MSSKLHYSDLNIEEINNQIIKLKKELLELKIKQKTKQDIKPHLLKNIKHRIAQMLTLKTLSKQKHL' A
#
# COMPACT_ATOMS: atom_id res chain seq x y z
N MET A 1 -11.98 -0.07 15.87
CA MET A 1 -10.54 -0.34 16.07
C MET A 1 -9.88 -0.50 14.72
N SER A 2 -9.25 0.56 14.20
CA SER A 2 -8.37 0.43 13.04
C SER A 2 -7.01 0.00 13.58
N SER A 3 -6.62 -1.25 13.31
CA SER A 3 -5.33 -1.79 13.70
C SER A 3 -4.22 -0.84 13.24
N LYS A 4 -3.57 -0.17 14.20
CA LYS A 4 -2.28 0.48 13.98
C LYS A 4 -1.35 -0.64 13.50
N LEU A 5 -1.04 -0.64 12.22
CA LEU A 5 0.00 -1.51 11.68
C LEU A 5 1.31 -1.07 12.33
N HIS A 6 1.80 -1.88 13.27
CA HIS A 6 3.16 -1.78 13.78
C HIS A 6 4.08 -2.20 12.64
N TYR A 7 4.56 -1.21 11.88
CA TYR A 7 5.50 -1.44 10.76
C TYR A 7 6.96 -1.46 11.21
N SER A 8 7.21 -1.50 12.51
CA SER A 8 8.53 -1.32 13.13
C SER A 8 9.54 -2.42 12.76
N ASP A 9 9.08 -3.59 12.30
CA ASP A 9 9.91 -4.79 12.16
C ASP A 9 9.86 -5.46 10.77
N LEU A 10 9.28 -4.81 9.75
CA LEU A 10 9.20 -5.41 8.41
C LEU A 10 10.55 -5.40 7.70
N ASN A 11 10.94 -6.55 7.14
CA ASN A 11 12.12 -6.65 6.27
C ASN A 11 11.89 -5.87 4.95
N ILE A 12 12.96 -5.36 4.34
CA ILE A 12 12.89 -4.59 3.07
C ILE A 12 12.18 -5.41 1.98
N GLU A 13 12.39 -6.72 1.94
CA GLU A 13 11.71 -7.64 1.03
C GLU A 13 10.20 -7.69 1.27
N GLU A 14 9.76 -7.74 2.53
CA GLU A 14 8.34 -7.73 2.89
C GLU A 14 7.68 -6.41 2.52
N ILE A 15 8.37 -5.28 2.73
CA ILE A 15 7.90 -3.97 2.29
C ILE A 15 7.72 -3.95 0.77
N ASN A 16 8.68 -4.48 0.01
CA ASN A 16 8.57 -4.57 -1.45
C ASN A 16 7.41 -5.47 -1.88
N ASN A 17 7.24 -6.63 -1.25
CA ASN A 17 6.15 -7.57 -1.51
C ASN A 17 4.78 -6.92 -1.24
N GLN A 18 4.65 -6.19 -0.13
CA GLN A 18 3.44 -5.45 0.20
C GLN A 18 3.15 -4.32 -0.80
N ILE A 19 4.16 -3.59 -1.26
CA ILE A 19 4.00 -2.57 -2.32
C ILE A 19 3.47 -3.22 -3.61
N ILE A 20 4.02 -4.37 -4.01
CA ILE A 20 3.56 -5.09 -5.21
C ILE A 20 2.10 -5.53 -5.05
N LYS A 21 1.73 -6.08 -3.89
CA LYS A 21 0.35 -6.48 -3.58
C LYS A 21 -0.62 -5.30 -3.66
N LEU A 22 -0.29 -4.18 -3.02
CA LEU A 22 -1.13 -2.98 -3.03
C LEU A 22 -1.26 -2.37 -4.44
N LYS A 23 -0.20 -2.43 -5.26
CA LYS A 23 -0.26 -1.99 -6.67
C LYS A 23 -1.19 -2.86 -7.51
N LYS A 24 -1.19 -4.18 -7.30
CA LYS A 24 -2.14 -5.10 -7.95
C LYS A 24 -3.58 -4.78 -7.53
N GLU A 25 -3.82 -4.61 -6.24
CA GLU A 25 -5.15 -4.23 -5.72
C GLU A 25 -5.63 -2.89 -6.29
N LEU A 26 -4.72 -1.90 -6.40
CA LEU A 26 -5.02 -0.62 -7.04
C LEU A 26 -5.40 -0.78 -8.52
N LEU A 27 -4.71 -1.66 -9.25
CA LEU A 27 -5.00 -1.95 -10.64
C LEU A 27 -6.39 -2.57 -10.80
N GLU A 28 -6.71 -3.57 -9.99
CA GLU A 28 -8.02 -4.21 -9.97
C GLU A 28 -9.14 -3.19 -9.70
N LEU A 29 -8.99 -2.33 -8.68
CA LEU A 29 -9.98 -1.29 -8.41
C LEU A 29 -10.13 -0.29 -9.55
N LYS A 30 -9.05 0.06 -10.25
CA LYS A 30 -9.12 0.93 -11.44
C LYS A 30 -9.85 0.24 -12.59
N ILE A 31 -9.62 -1.05 -12.80
CA ILE A 31 -10.35 -1.82 -13.83
C ILE A 31 -11.85 -1.81 -13.49
N LYS A 32 -12.22 -2.14 -12.25
CA LYS A 32 -13.61 -2.11 -11.77
C LYS A 32 -14.25 -0.71 -11.92
N GLN A 33 -13.51 0.35 -11.60
CA GLN A 33 -13.95 1.73 -11.81
C GLN A 33 -14.24 2.03 -13.29
N LYS A 34 -13.35 1.58 -14.18
CA LYS A 34 -13.47 1.81 -15.62
C LYS A 34 -14.59 0.98 -16.25
N THR A 35 -14.83 -0.23 -15.75
CA THR A 35 -15.96 -1.08 -16.17
C THR A 35 -17.30 -0.68 -15.55
N LYS A 36 -17.36 0.45 -14.82
CA LYS A 36 -18.55 0.96 -14.11
C LYS A 36 -19.17 -0.06 -13.14
N GLN A 37 -18.34 -0.96 -12.59
CA GLN A 37 -18.78 -1.83 -11.51
C GLN A 37 -18.94 -1.03 -10.21
N ASP A 38 -19.83 -1.49 -9.34
CA ASP A 38 -20.03 -0.84 -8.06
C ASP A 38 -18.76 -0.97 -7.20
N ILE A 39 -18.15 0.17 -6.90
CA ILE A 39 -16.93 0.26 -6.12
C ILE A 39 -17.05 1.37 -5.09
N LYS A 40 -16.52 1.12 -3.90
CA LYS A 40 -16.44 2.12 -2.85
C LYS A 40 -15.30 3.10 -3.16
N PRO A 41 -15.56 4.41 -3.40
CA PRO A 41 -14.52 5.36 -3.81
C PRO A 41 -13.38 5.52 -2.80
N HIS A 42 -13.68 5.35 -1.51
CA HIS A 42 -12.68 5.45 -0.45
C HIS A 42 -11.63 4.33 -0.48
N LEU A 43 -11.91 3.18 -1.11
CA LEU A 43 -10.93 2.09 -1.24
C LEU A 43 -9.72 2.54 -2.08
N LEU A 44 -9.96 3.26 -3.19
CA LEU A 44 -8.91 3.85 -4.01
C LEU A 44 -8.04 4.84 -3.21
N LYS A 45 -8.66 5.68 -2.37
CA LYS A 45 -7.94 6.61 -1.48
C LYS A 45 -7.11 5.85 -0.45
N ASN A 46 -7.69 4.84 0.19
CA ASN A 46 -7.03 4.05 1.23
C ASN A 46 -5.82 3.29 0.68
N ILE A 47 -5.94 2.64 -0.48
CA ILE A 47 -4.83 1.91 -1.08
C ILE A 47 -3.70 2.85 -1.49
N LYS A 48 -4.00 4.00 -2.11
CA LYS A 48 -2.98 5.02 -2.42
C LYS A 48 -2.25 5.48 -1.16
N HIS A 49 -3.00 5.73 -0.08
CA HIS A 49 -2.41 6.13 1.20
C HIS A 49 -1.51 5.05 1.78
N ARG A 50 -1.93 3.77 1.75
CA ARG A 50 -1.12 2.63 2.19
C ARG A 50 0.17 2.48 1.37
N ILE A 51 0.09 2.64 0.04
CA ILE A 51 1.29 2.63 -0.82
C ILE A 51 2.28 3.73 -0.41
N ALA A 52 1.78 4.94 -0.15
CA ALA A 52 2.62 6.05 0.31
C ALA A 52 3.30 5.73 1.65
N GLN A 53 2.56 5.19 2.63
CA GLN A 53 3.14 4.74 3.91
C GLN A 53 4.25 3.72 3.70
N MET A 54 4.04 2.72 2.84
CA MET A 54 5.05 1.69 2.53
C MET A 54 6.32 2.28 1.92
N LEU A 55 6.17 3.24 1.01
CA LEU A 55 7.31 3.91 0.37
C LEU A 55 8.09 4.75 1.39
N THR A 56 7.40 5.45 2.30
CA THR A 56 8.05 6.18 3.39
C THR A 56 8.84 5.24 4.28
N LEU A 57 8.26 4.12 4.70
CA LEU A 57 8.93 3.11 5.52
C LEU A 57 10.16 2.51 4.81
N LYS A 58 10.07 2.24 3.51
CA LYS A 58 11.20 1.79 2.70
C LYS A 58 12.35 2.79 2.73
N THR A 59 12.06 4.08 2.55
CA THR A 59 13.08 5.13 2.57
C THR A 59 13.74 5.25 3.94
N LEU A 60 12.94 5.25 5.01
CA LEU A 60 13.45 5.30 6.39
C LEU A 60 14.33 4.09 6.71
N SER A 61 13.91 2.89 6.30
CA SER A 61 14.67 1.65 6.51
C SER A 61 16.00 1.67 5.74
N LYS A 62 16.01 2.22 4.52
CA LYS A 62 17.23 2.41 3.73
C LYS A 62 18.19 3.42 4.37
N GLN A 63 17.67 4.51 4.92
CA GLN A 63 18.48 5.54 5.61
C GLN A 63 19.12 5.02 6.89
N LYS A 64 18.44 4.14 7.65
CA LYS A 64 18.99 3.54 8.88
C LYS A 64 20.18 2.59 8.63
N HIS A 65 20.31 2.07 7.42
CA HIS A 65 21.38 1.16 7.00
C HIS A 65 22.55 1.87 6.27
N LEU A 66 22.50 3.20 6.13
CA LEU A 66 23.59 4.06 5.62
C LEU A 66 24.34 4.67 6.80
#